data_AF-A0A3M1YZS4-F1
#
_entry.id   AF-A0A3M1YZS4-F1
#
_cell.length_a   1.000
_cell.length_b   1.000
_cell.length_c   1.000
_cell.angle_alpha   90.00
_cell.angle_beta   90.00
_cell.angle_gamma   90.00
#
_symmetry.space_group_name_H-M   'P 1'
#
loop_
_entity.id
_entity.type
_entity.pdbx_description
1 polymer ?
#
loop_
_entity_poly.entity_id
_entity_poly.type
_entity_poly.pdbx_seq_one_letter_code
_entity_poly.pdbx_strand_id
1 'polypeptide(L)'
;MNAAELLNRLNGMSEEEMEAYIDSLIDEIDDIDNLLSPQAQSLIEDLRPLPVADDVYEEIEANATFGQRIADKLTNFAGSWTFIILFLIFMAFWMGANLYLGPERAFDPYPFILLNLALSTLAGLQAPVILMSQNRQSEKDRLVARNDFEVNLKNEVEIADLHRKVDLLTELIENQSRLIGIVTAMQQRQTRALSNGHATNDEPTPPEAQ
;
A
#
# COMPACT_ATOMS: atom_id res chain seq x y z
N MET A 1 -13.02 -25.29 -19.41
CA MET A 1 -13.44 -26.56 -20.03
C MET A 1 -13.94 -27.46 -18.92
N ASN A 2 -15.23 -27.77 -18.86
CA ASN A 2 -15.81 -28.49 -17.71
C ASN A 2 -15.26 -29.93 -17.66
N ALA A 3 -15.01 -30.48 -16.47
CA ALA A 3 -14.56 -31.87 -16.28
C ALA A 3 -15.45 -32.88 -17.03
N ALA A 4 -16.75 -32.62 -17.14
CA ALA A 4 -17.68 -33.45 -17.91
C ALA A 4 -17.37 -33.50 -19.43
N GLU A 5 -16.87 -32.40 -19.99
CA GLU A 5 -16.56 -32.26 -21.41
C GLU A 5 -15.23 -32.94 -21.77
N LEU A 6 -14.25 -32.86 -20.85
CA LEU A 6 -13.00 -33.62 -20.90
C LEU A 6 -13.25 -35.13 -20.87
N LEU A 7 -14.10 -35.59 -19.96
CA LEU A 7 -14.44 -37.02 -19.84
C LEU A 7 -15.12 -37.57 -21.09
N ASN A 8 -15.98 -36.79 -21.75
CA ASN A 8 -16.65 -37.22 -22.97
C ASN A 8 -15.69 -37.31 -24.17
N ARG A 9 -14.70 -36.43 -24.25
CA ARG A 9 -13.64 -36.48 -25.28
C ARG A 9 -12.67 -37.64 -25.06
N LEU A 10 -12.27 -37.88 -23.82
CA LEU A 10 -11.41 -39.01 -23.45
C LEU A 10 -12.08 -40.37 -23.67
N ASN A 11 -13.42 -40.43 -23.63
CA ASN A 11 -14.18 -41.67 -23.81
C ASN A 11 -14.09 -42.28 -25.21
N GLY A 12 -13.54 -41.54 -26.19
CA GLY A 12 -13.38 -42.00 -27.58
C GLY A 12 -11.93 -42.15 -28.06
N MET A 13 -10.93 -41.88 -27.21
CA MET A 13 -9.51 -41.92 -27.57
C MET A 13 -8.88 -43.28 -27.23
N SER A 14 -8.00 -43.77 -28.09
CA SER A 14 -7.17 -44.94 -27.80
C SER A 14 -6.09 -44.63 -26.76
N GLU A 15 -5.53 -45.65 -26.10
CA GLU A 15 -4.49 -45.47 -25.05
C GLU A 15 -3.28 -44.66 -25.56
N GLU A 16 -2.83 -44.90 -26.80
CA GLU A 16 -1.70 -44.16 -27.42
C GLU A 16 -2.02 -42.67 -27.64
N GLU A 17 -3.25 -42.34 -28.07
CA GLU A 17 -3.66 -40.94 -28.26
C GLU A 17 -3.80 -40.22 -26.92
N MET A 18 -4.14 -40.94 -25.86
CA MET A 18 -4.26 -40.40 -24.51
C MET A 18 -2.88 -40.11 -23.91
N GLU A 19 -1.91 -41.01 -24.08
CA GLU A 19 -0.52 -40.77 -23.65
C GLU A 19 0.11 -39.60 -24.40
N ALA A 20 -0.05 -39.52 -25.73
CA ALA A 20 0.47 -38.41 -26.52
C ALA A 20 -0.16 -37.06 -26.13
N TYR A 21 -1.44 -37.05 -25.75
CA TYR A 21 -2.12 -35.85 -25.26
C TYR A 21 -1.65 -35.44 -23.86
N ILE A 22 -1.34 -36.42 -23.00
CA ILE A 22 -0.80 -36.17 -21.67
C ILE A 22 0.63 -35.62 -21.75
N ASP A 23 1.50 -36.20 -22.58
CA ASP A 23 2.87 -35.70 -22.79
C ASP A 23 2.87 -34.28 -23.36
N SER A 24 1.99 -33.99 -24.31
CA SER A 24 1.80 -32.63 -24.83
C SER A 24 1.39 -31.62 -23.76
N LEU A 25 0.57 -32.02 -22.79
CA LEU A 25 0.14 -31.13 -21.70
C LEU A 25 1.23 -30.96 -20.64
N ILE A 26 2.07 -31.98 -20.42
CA ILE A 26 3.21 -31.89 -19.51
C ILE A 26 4.26 -30.91 -20.05
N ASP A 27 4.58 -30.99 -21.34
CA ASP A 27 5.51 -30.05 -22.00
C ASP A 27 4.99 -28.61 -21.97
N GLU A 28 3.68 -28.40 -22.19
CA GLU A 28 3.06 -27.07 -22.14
C GLU A 28 3.12 -26.46 -20.72
N ILE A 29 3.12 -27.29 -19.69
CA ILE A 29 3.24 -26.86 -18.28
C ILE A 29 4.69 -26.54 -17.90
N ASP A 30 5.66 -27.31 -18.38
CA ASP A 30 7.08 -27.11 -18.09
C ASP A 30 7.60 -25.78 -18.68
N ASP A 31 7.05 -25.37 -19.84
CA ASP A 31 7.29 -24.06 -20.44
C ASP A 31 6.71 -22.90 -19.60
N ILE A 32 5.57 -23.11 -18.93
CA ILE A 32 4.93 -22.08 -18.09
C ILE A 32 5.70 -21.89 -16.78
N ASP A 33 6.18 -22.95 -16.13
CA ASP A 33 6.94 -22.86 -14.87
C ASP A 33 8.32 -22.19 -15.05
N ASN A 34 8.95 -22.46 -16.19
CA ASN A 34 10.18 -21.79 -16.60
C ASN A 34 10.00 -20.29 -16.92
N LEU A 35 8.80 -19.86 -17.32
CA LEU A 35 8.48 -18.44 -17.52
C LEU A 35 8.24 -17.69 -16.19
N LEU A 36 7.68 -18.34 -15.17
CA LEU A 36 7.35 -17.71 -13.89
C LEU A 36 8.54 -17.55 -12.94
N SER A 37 9.50 -18.48 -12.97
CA SER A 37 10.59 -18.55 -11.97
C SER A 37 11.64 -17.42 -12.04
N PRO A 38 12.11 -16.94 -13.22
CA PRO A 38 13.06 -15.83 -13.30
C PRO A 38 12.41 -14.47 -13.04
N GLN A 39 11.16 -14.30 -13.48
CA GLN A 39 10.42 -13.03 -13.40
C GLN A 39 9.94 -12.74 -11.97
N ALA A 40 9.56 -13.77 -11.20
CA ALA A 40 9.20 -13.62 -9.80
C ALA A 40 10.40 -13.17 -8.93
N GLN A 41 11.61 -13.61 -9.27
CA GLN A 41 12.83 -13.26 -8.53
C GLN A 41 13.34 -11.85 -8.83
N SER A 42 13.27 -11.38 -10.09
CA SER A 42 13.62 -9.99 -10.43
C SER A 42 12.65 -8.96 -9.83
N LEU A 43 11.38 -9.34 -9.65
CA LEU A 43 10.35 -8.44 -9.12
C LEU A 43 10.50 -8.17 -7.61
N ILE A 44 11.09 -9.10 -6.85
CA ILE A 44 11.40 -8.91 -5.42
C ILE A 44 12.61 -7.98 -5.25
N GLU A 45 13.55 -8.01 -6.20
CA GLU A 45 14.75 -7.16 -6.21
C GLU A 45 14.41 -5.70 -6.54
N ASP A 46 13.47 -5.46 -7.46
CA ASP A 46 13.00 -4.11 -7.83
C ASP A 46 12.14 -3.43 -6.75
N LEU A 47 11.77 -4.15 -5.68
CA LEU A 47 10.90 -3.66 -4.61
C LEU A 47 11.61 -3.12 -3.36
N ARG A 48 12.93 -2.93 -3.38
CA ARG A 48 13.68 -2.30 -2.27
C ARG A 48 14.45 -1.05 -2.74
N PRO A 49 14.51 0.05 -1.97
CA PRO A 49 13.56 0.66 -1.03
C PRO A 49 13.02 1.97 -1.63
N LEU A 50 11.70 2.20 -1.59
CA LEU A 50 11.17 3.53 -1.87
C LEU A 50 11.31 4.40 -0.61
N PRO A 51 11.61 5.70 -0.76
CA PRO A 51 11.69 6.63 0.36
C PRO A 51 10.36 6.60 1.12
N VAL A 52 10.43 6.16 2.37
CA VAL A 52 9.31 6.24 3.32
C VAL A 52 8.95 7.71 3.47
N ALA A 53 7.68 8.05 3.74
CA ALA A 53 7.23 9.44 3.89
C ALA A 53 8.12 10.31 4.82
N ASP A 54 8.84 9.69 5.77
CA ASP A 54 9.87 10.34 6.59
C ASP A 54 10.98 11.03 5.76
N ASP A 55 11.41 10.43 4.65
CA ASP A 55 12.49 10.95 3.79
C ASP A 55 12.11 12.33 3.18
N VAL A 56 10.82 12.52 2.84
CA VAL A 56 10.34 13.78 2.26
C VAL A 56 10.36 14.93 3.27
N TYR A 57 9.98 14.68 4.51
CA TYR A 57 10.06 15.72 5.55
C TYR A 57 11.52 16.08 5.88
N GLU A 58 12.39 15.07 5.89
CA GLU A 58 13.83 15.25 6.16
C GLU A 58 14.51 16.03 5.04
N GLU A 59 14.21 15.74 3.77
CA GLU A 59 14.68 16.53 2.61
C GLU A 59 14.17 17.98 2.64
N ILE A 60 12.89 18.18 2.98
CA ILE A 60 12.29 19.52 3.09
C ILE A 60 12.98 20.33 4.19
N GLU A 61 13.31 19.72 5.34
CA GLU A 61 13.94 20.41 6.47
C GLU A 61 15.45 20.63 6.26
N ALA A 62 16.11 19.73 5.53
CA ALA A 62 17.50 19.86 5.11
C ALA A 62 17.69 21.05 4.15
N ASN A 63 16.74 21.30 3.26
CA ASN A 63 16.77 22.40 2.31
C ASN A 63 16.22 23.74 2.85
N ALA A 64 15.76 23.77 4.12
CA ALA A 64 15.17 24.97 4.70
C ALA A 64 16.21 26.07 4.97
N THR A 65 15.96 27.27 4.46
CA THR A 65 16.81 28.45 4.71
C THR A 65 16.70 28.95 6.15
N PHE A 66 17.72 29.68 6.61
CA PHE A 66 17.74 30.27 7.96
C PHE A 66 16.51 31.16 8.26
N GLY A 67 16.10 31.98 7.28
CA GLY A 67 14.92 32.84 7.42
C GLY A 67 13.62 32.03 7.58
N GLN A 68 13.48 30.93 6.84
CA GLN A 68 12.32 30.04 6.96
C GLN A 68 12.28 29.34 8.32
N ARG A 69 13.43 28.91 8.85
CA ARG A 69 13.53 28.31 10.19
C ARG A 69 13.13 29.27 11.30
N ILE A 70 13.48 30.55 11.18
CA ILE A 70 13.06 31.58 12.14
C ILE A 70 11.57 31.89 12.02
N ALA A 71 11.05 32.05 10.80
CA ALA A 71 9.64 32.35 10.56
C ALA A 71 8.71 31.28 11.17
N ASP A 72 9.11 30.01 11.12
CA ASP A 72 8.35 28.92 11.75
C ASP A 72 8.31 29.00 13.25
N LYS A 73 9.49 29.16 13.85
CA LYS A 73 9.61 29.26 15.31
C LYS A 73 8.82 30.46 15.80
N LEU A 74 8.88 31.57 15.07
CA LEU A 74 8.13 32.78 15.37
C LEU A 74 6.63 32.56 15.22
N THR A 75 6.16 31.91 14.16
CA THR A 75 4.72 31.62 13.95
C THR A 75 4.19 30.63 14.98
N ASN A 76 4.92 29.56 15.27
CA ASN A 76 4.54 28.57 16.28
C ASN A 76 4.49 29.17 17.68
N PHE A 77 5.42 30.07 18.00
CA PHE A 77 5.44 30.79 19.28
C PHE A 77 4.33 31.83 19.36
N ALA A 78 4.17 32.67 18.33
CA ALA A 78 3.15 33.73 18.28
C ALA A 78 1.72 33.17 18.20
N GLY A 79 1.53 31.96 17.67
CA GLY A 79 0.25 31.26 17.61
C GLY A 79 -0.13 30.52 18.91
N SER A 80 0.71 30.53 19.94
CA SER A 80 0.43 29.83 21.20
C SER A 80 -0.45 30.64 22.15
N TRP A 81 -1.40 29.97 22.81
CA TRP A 81 -2.20 30.55 23.90
C TRP A 81 -1.35 31.11 25.04
N THR A 82 -0.20 30.48 25.32
CA THR A 82 0.72 30.92 26.37
C THR A 82 1.36 32.27 26.05
N PHE A 83 1.70 32.51 24.78
CA PHE A 83 2.24 33.80 24.32
C PHE A 83 1.21 34.91 24.47
N ILE A 84 -0.05 34.66 24.07
CA ILE A 84 -1.13 35.65 24.19
C ILE A 84 -1.31 36.09 25.64
N ILE A 85 -1.37 35.15 26.58
CA ILE A 85 -1.54 35.45 28.01
C ILE A 85 -0.34 36.24 28.55
N LEU A 86 0.89 35.80 28.26
CA LEU A 86 2.11 36.48 28.71
C LEU A 86 2.20 37.90 28.14
N PHE A 87 1.82 38.08 26.87
CA PHE A 87 1.79 39.37 26.21
C PHE A 87 0.78 40.34 26.85
N LEU A 88 -0.42 39.86 27.19
CA LEU A 88 -1.43 40.65 27.91
C LEU A 88 -0.94 41.06 29.31
N ILE A 89 -0.31 40.14 30.05
CA ILE A 89 0.28 40.43 31.37
C ILE A 89 1.38 41.48 31.22
N PHE A 90 2.26 41.34 30.24
CA PHE A 90 3.32 42.31 29.97
C PHE A 90 2.74 43.70 29.67
N MET A 91 1.70 43.80 28.83
CA MET A 91 1.05 45.08 28.56
C MET A 91 0.41 45.69 29.82
N ALA A 92 -0.29 44.89 30.61
CA ALA A 92 -0.89 45.35 31.87
C ALA A 92 0.18 45.83 32.86
N PHE A 93 1.31 45.12 32.95
CA PHE A 93 2.45 45.51 33.77
C PHE A 93 3.10 46.81 33.28
N TRP A 94 3.31 46.96 31.97
CA TRP A 94 3.88 48.18 31.37
C TRP A 94 3.00 49.40 31.64
N MET A 95 1.69 49.27 31.41
CA MET A 95 0.71 50.32 31.69
C MET A 95 0.67 50.65 33.19
N GLY A 96 0.63 49.63 34.05
CA GLY A 96 0.59 49.79 35.50
C GLY A 96 1.85 50.46 36.06
N ALA A 97 3.03 50.07 35.59
CA ALA A 97 4.30 50.67 35.97
C ALA A 97 4.36 52.16 35.57
N ASN A 98 4.03 52.50 34.32
CA ASN A 98 4.06 53.88 33.85
C ASN A 98 2.99 54.75 34.54
N LEU A 99 1.82 54.19 34.87
CA LEU A 99 0.80 54.90 35.62
C LEU A 99 1.24 55.18 37.07
N TYR A 100 1.92 54.22 37.71
CA TYR A 100 2.42 54.36 39.08
C TYR A 100 3.56 55.39 39.20
N LEU A 101 4.43 55.50 38.19
CA LEU A 101 5.53 56.47 38.18
C LEU A 101 5.05 57.93 38.03
N GLY A 102 3.82 58.14 37.55
CA GLY A 102 3.22 59.46 37.35
C GLY A 102 3.81 60.25 36.18
N PRO A 103 3.12 61.29 35.69
CA PRO A 103 3.46 61.98 34.43
C PRO A 103 4.85 62.66 34.42
N GLU A 104 5.43 62.97 35.58
CA GLU A 104 6.75 63.62 35.67
C GLU A 104 7.94 62.66 35.58
N ARG A 105 7.73 61.35 35.83
CA ARG A 105 8.80 60.32 35.81
C ARG A 105 8.47 59.12 34.93
N ALA A 106 7.27 59.05 34.37
CA ALA A 106 6.87 57.98 33.48
C ALA A 106 7.68 58.02 32.17
N PHE A 107 8.14 56.85 31.74
CA PHE A 107 8.86 56.67 30.49
C PHE A 107 7.91 56.72 29.28
N ASP A 108 6.66 56.27 29.47
CA ASP A 108 5.58 56.28 28.48
C ASP A 108 4.28 56.76 29.16
N PRO A 109 4.09 58.08 29.37
CA PRO A 109 2.89 58.63 29.98
C PRO A 109 1.64 58.33 29.14
N TYR A 110 0.47 58.28 29.77
CA TYR A 110 -0.81 58.19 29.06
C TYR A 110 -0.89 59.31 28.00
N PRO A 111 -1.11 59.01 26.71
CA PRO A 111 -1.81 57.84 26.13
C PRO A 111 -0.94 56.66 25.64
N PHE A 112 0.28 56.46 26.16
CA PHE A 112 1.19 55.35 25.83
C PHE A 112 1.65 55.30 24.36
N ILE A 113 2.32 56.36 23.89
CA ILE A 113 2.75 56.50 22.50
C ILE A 113 3.79 55.44 22.10
N LEU A 114 4.70 55.07 23.01
CA LEU A 114 5.76 54.10 22.72
C LEU A 114 5.19 52.69 22.62
N LEU A 115 4.31 52.32 23.55
CA LEU A 115 3.59 51.06 23.49
C LEU A 115 2.77 50.97 22.20
N ASN A 116 2.04 52.03 21.85
CA ASN A 116 1.24 52.07 20.62
C ASN A 116 2.09 51.90 19.36
N LEU A 117 3.24 52.59 19.29
CA LEU A 117 4.17 52.48 18.16
C LEU A 117 4.72 51.05 18.02
N ALA A 118 5.11 50.43 19.14
CA ALA A 118 5.61 49.06 19.16
C ALA A 118 4.55 48.05 18.70
N LEU A 119 3.32 48.16 19.22
CA LEU A 119 2.19 47.32 18.81
C LEU A 119 1.86 47.49 17.32
N SER A 120 1.83 48.72 16.82
CA SER A 120 1.55 48.99 15.42
C SER A 120 2.62 48.39 14.49
N THR A 121 3.89 48.49 14.87
CA THR A 121 5.00 47.89 14.11
C THR A 121 4.93 46.37 14.14
N LEU A 122 4.63 45.78 15.31
CA LEU A 122 4.48 44.34 15.46
C LEU A 122 3.34 43.79 14.60
N ALA A 123 2.17 44.45 14.63
CA ALA A 123 1.02 44.09 13.81
C ALA A 123 1.31 44.24 12.30
N GLY A 124 2.03 45.29 11.89
CA GLY A 124 2.43 45.50 10.50
C GLY A 124 3.36 44.42 9.95
N LEU A 125 4.26 43.90 10.78
CA LEU A 125 5.16 42.80 10.42
C LEU A 125 4.51 41.41 10.52
N GLN A 126 3.38 41.30 11.22
CA GLN A 126 2.71 40.03 11.44
C GLN A 126 2.15 39.42 10.15
N ALA A 127 1.50 40.22 9.30
CA ALA A 127 0.86 39.70 8.08
C ALA A 127 1.85 39.07 7.08
N PRO A 128 3.01 39.69 6.75
CA PRO A 128 4.02 39.07 5.90
C PRO A 128 4.64 37.81 6.51
N VAL A 129 4.90 37.78 7.83
CA VAL A 129 5.47 36.61 8.50
C VAL A 129 4.50 35.44 8.46
N ILE A 130 3.21 35.68 8.75
CA ILE A 130 2.15 34.68 8.63
C ILE A 130 2.06 34.19 7.18
N LEU A 131 2.04 35.10 6.20
CA LEU A 131 1.95 34.73 4.78
C LEU A 131 3.16 33.90 4.32
N MET A 132 4.37 34.25 4.76
CA MET A 132 5.57 33.46 4.48
C MET A 132 5.49 32.06 5.11
N SER A 133 5.02 31.97 6.35
CA SER A 133 4.82 30.68 7.03
C SER A 133 3.74 29.83 6.34
N GLN A 134 2.65 30.46 5.89
CA GLN A 134 1.55 29.81 5.18
C GLN A 134 1.96 29.32 3.79
N ASN A 135 2.62 30.17 2.99
CA ASN A 135 3.12 29.78 1.66
C ASN A 135 4.04 28.57 1.77
N ARG A 136 4.90 28.56 2.80
CA ARG A 136 5.84 27.47 3.03
C ARG A 136 5.12 26.20 3.51
N GLN A 137 4.15 26.31 4.42
CA GLN A 137 3.36 25.15 4.84
C GLN A 137 2.62 24.53 3.65
N SER A 138 2.01 25.36 2.81
CA SER A 138 1.34 24.90 1.58
C SER A 138 2.30 24.22 0.60
N GLU A 139 3.54 24.69 0.49
CA GLU A 139 4.56 24.03 -0.33
C GLU A 139 4.93 22.65 0.22
N LYS A 140 5.10 22.51 1.54
CA LYS A 140 5.33 21.20 2.18
C LYS A 140 4.15 20.26 1.94
N ASP A 141 2.94 20.73 2.20
CA ASP A 141 1.72 19.93 2.03
C ASP A 141 1.56 19.47 0.57
N ARG A 142 1.93 20.31 -0.41
CA ARG A 142 1.92 19.95 -1.83
C ARG A 142 2.93 18.87 -2.18
N LEU A 143 4.15 18.92 -1.62
CA LEU A 143 5.17 17.91 -1.86
C LEU A 143 4.79 16.56 -1.26
N VAL A 144 4.28 16.57 -0.02
CA VAL A 144 3.77 15.37 0.65
C VAL A 144 2.61 14.77 -0.15
N ALA A 145 1.63 15.58 -0.55
CA ALA A 145 0.50 15.11 -1.34
C ALA A 145 0.92 14.53 -2.71
N ARG A 146 1.97 15.06 -3.33
CA ARG A 146 2.53 14.48 -4.56
C ARG A 146 3.14 13.11 -4.30
N ASN A 147 3.95 12.98 -3.26
CA ASN A 147 4.55 11.69 -2.92
C ASN A 147 3.46 10.66 -2.58
N ASP A 148 2.47 11.04 -1.76
CA ASP A 148 1.34 10.17 -1.42
C ASP A 148 0.58 9.71 -2.67
N PHE A 149 0.39 10.60 -3.65
CA PHE A 149 -0.23 10.24 -4.92
C PHE A 149 0.62 9.25 -5.74
N GLU A 150 1.94 9.47 -5.83
CA GLU A 150 2.86 8.57 -6.53
C GLU A 150 2.91 7.18 -5.88
N VAL A 151 2.96 7.11 -4.55
CA VAL A 151 2.89 5.87 -3.78
C VAL A 151 1.55 5.18 -4.00
N ASN A 152 0.43 5.92 -3.99
CA ASN A 152 -0.89 5.34 -4.20
C ASN A 152 -1.03 4.74 -5.61
N LEU A 153 -0.60 5.46 -6.64
CA LEU A 153 -0.60 4.97 -8.02
C LEU A 153 0.25 3.71 -8.16
N LYS A 154 1.42 3.67 -7.50
CA LYS A 154 2.26 2.46 -7.49
C LYS A 154 1.54 1.29 -6.82
N ASN A 155 0.93 1.52 -5.66
CA ASN A 155 0.17 0.50 -4.95
C ASN A 155 -0.99 -0.03 -5.79
N GLU A 156 -1.68 0.83 -6.55
CA GLU A 156 -2.75 0.43 -7.46
C GLU A 156 -2.24 -0.54 -8.54
N VAL A 157 -1.09 -0.22 -9.17
CA VAL A 157 -0.44 -1.09 -10.16
C VAL A 157 -0.01 -2.42 -9.52
N GLU A 158 0.59 -2.38 -8.32
CA GLU A 158 1.05 -3.57 -7.61
C GLU A 158 -0.12 -4.49 -7.19
N ILE A 159 -1.22 -3.91 -6.73
CA ILE A 159 -2.44 -4.66 -6.41
C ILE A 159 -3.04 -5.30 -7.67
N ALA A 160 -3.06 -4.58 -8.79
CA ALA A 160 -3.55 -5.13 -10.06
C ALA A 160 -2.67 -6.31 -10.54
N ASP A 161 -1.35 -6.22 -10.34
CA ASP A 161 -0.43 -7.32 -10.65
C ASP A 161 -0.61 -8.51 -9.70
N LEU A 162 -0.76 -8.27 -8.40
CA LEU A 162 -1.11 -9.30 -7.42
C LEU A 162 -2.44 -9.97 -7.75
N HIS A 163 -3.44 -9.22 -8.20
CA HIS A 163 -4.73 -9.77 -8.61
C HIS A 163 -4.57 -10.73 -9.79
N ARG A 164 -3.81 -10.33 -10.82
CA ARG A 164 -3.48 -11.18 -11.96
C ARG A 164 -2.78 -12.48 -11.52
N LYS A 165 -1.84 -12.38 -10.57
CA LYS A 165 -1.16 -13.57 -10.00
C LYS A 165 -2.13 -14.48 -9.24
N VAL A 166 -3.06 -13.93 -8.48
CA VAL A 166 -4.11 -14.71 -7.78
C VAL A 166 -5.02 -15.42 -8.79
N ASP A 167 -5.38 -14.76 -9.88
CA ASP A 167 -6.19 -15.37 -10.96
C ASP A 167 -5.44 -16.57 -11.59
N LEU A 168 -4.15 -16.42 -11.88
CA LEU A 168 -3.30 -17.51 -12.39
C LEU A 168 -3.22 -18.69 -11.40
N LEU A 169 -3.00 -18.41 -10.12
CA LEU A 169 -2.99 -19.47 -9.09
C LEU A 169 -4.34 -20.18 -8.98
N THR A 170 -5.45 -19.44 -9.12
CA THR A 170 -6.80 -20.00 -9.09
C THR A 170 -7.02 -20.94 -10.28
N GLU A 171 -6.56 -20.56 -11.48
CA GLU A 171 -6.62 -21.39 -12.67
C GLU A 171 -5.78 -22.67 -12.52
N LEU A 172 -4.57 -22.57 -11.97
CA LEU A 172 -3.70 -23.72 -11.70
C LEU A 172 -4.37 -24.71 -10.74
N ILE A 173 -4.98 -24.23 -9.66
CA ILE A 173 -5.71 -25.08 -8.70
C ILE A 173 -6.91 -25.76 -9.36
N GLU A 174 -7.62 -25.07 -10.25
CA GLU A 174 -8.72 -25.67 -11.00
C GLU A 174 -8.23 -26.78 -11.93
N ASN A 175 -7.13 -26.54 -12.64
CA ASN A 175 -6.51 -27.54 -13.51
C ASN A 175 -6.00 -28.76 -12.73
N GLN A 176 -5.35 -28.56 -11.58
CA GLN A 176 -4.97 -29.67 -10.69
C GLN A 176 -6.19 -30.46 -10.21
N SER A 177 -7.28 -29.78 -9.84
CA SER A 177 -8.52 -30.44 -9.42
C SER A 177 -9.12 -31.31 -10.55
N ARG A 178 -9.06 -30.84 -11.80
CA ARG A 178 -9.47 -31.64 -12.98
C ARG A 178 -8.59 -32.89 -13.14
N LEU A 179 -7.27 -32.76 -13.00
CA LEU A 179 -6.33 -33.90 -13.09
C LEU A 179 -6.60 -34.94 -12.00
N ILE A 180 -6.77 -34.49 -10.75
CA ILE A 180 -7.14 -35.37 -9.63
C ILE A 180 -8.43 -36.12 -9.93
N GLY A 181 -9.43 -35.43 -10.50
CA GLY A 181 -10.68 -36.04 -10.93
C GLY A 181 -10.49 -37.14 -11.99
N ILE A 182 -9.65 -36.89 -13.00
CA ILE A 182 -9.31 -37.86 -14.05
C ILE A 182 -8.61 -39.09 -13.45
N VAL A 183 -7.56 -38.88 -12.66
CA VAL A 183 -6.80 -39.98 -12.02
C VAL A 183 -7.70 -40.82 -11.11
N THR A 184 -8.57 -40.17 -10.32
CA THR A 184 -9.53 -40.86 -9.45
C THR A 184 -10.51 -41.72 -10.25
N ALA A 185 -11.03 -41.19 -11.37
CA ALA A 185 -11.92 -41.93 -12.25
C ALA A 185 -11.23 -43.14 -12.90
N MET A 186 -9.95 -42.99 -13.30
CA MET A 186 -9.14 -44.10 -13.83
C MET A 186 -8.93 -45.20 -12.79
N GLN A 187 -8.56 -44.86 -11.55
CA GLN A 187 -8.39 -45.84 -10.47
C GLN A 187 -9.67 -46.62 -10.18
N GLN A 188 -10.82 -45.92 -10.19
CA GLN A 188 -12.12 -46.55 -9.93
C GLN A 188 -12.53 -47.52 -11.04
N ARG A 189 -12.14 -47.25 -12.29
CA ARG A 189 -12.33 -48.20 -13.42
C ARG A 189 -11.46 -49.44 -13.25
N GLN A 190 -10.19 -49.29 -12.88
CA GLN A 190 -9.31 -50.42 -12.61
C GLN A 190 -9.85 -51.32 -11.48
N THR A 191 -10.28 -50.73 -10.36
CA THR A 191 -10.85 -51.52 -9.24
C THR A 191 -12.14 -52.24 -9.63
N ARG A 192 -13.01 -51.61 -10.43
CA ARG A 192 -14.22 -52.27 -10.97
C ARG A 192 -13.88 -53.39 -11.95
N ALA A 193 -12.90 -53.20 -12.83
CA ALA A 193 -12.47 -54.22 -13.78
C ALA A 193 -11.88 -55.45 -13.05
N LEU A 194 -11.06 -55.22 -12.02
CA LEU A 194 -10.49 -56.28 -11.18
C LEU A 194 -11.57 -56.99 -10.35
N SER A 195 -12.57 -56.28 -9.83
CA SER A 195 -13.71 -56.86 -9.12
C SER A 195 -14.61 -57.71 -10.03
N ASN A 196 -14.87 -57.25 -11.27
CA ASN A 196 -15.70 -58.01 -12.23
C ASN A 196 -14.97 -59.25 -12.77
N GLY A 197 -13.65 -59.19 -12.95
CA GLY A 197 -12.85 -60.36 -13.35
C GLY A 197 -12.75 -61.46 -12.26
N HIS A 198 -12.99 -61.12 -10.99
CA HIS A 198 -13.10 -62.10 -9.92
C HIS A 198 -14.48 -62.80 -9.88
N ALA A 199 -15.56 -62.11 -10.28
CA ALA A 199 -16.91 -62.67 -10.30
C ALA A 199 -17.18 -63.65 -11.46
N THR A 200 -16.39 -63.57 -12.55
CA THR A 200 -16.55 -64.45 -13.73
C THR A 200 -15.83 -65.79 -13.63
N ASN A 201 -15.03 -66.02 -12.59
CA ASN A 201 -14.27 -67.28 -12.40
C ASN A 201 -14.92 -68.25 -11.39
N ASP A 202 -16.04 -67.88 -10.75
CA ASP A 202 -16.79 -68.71 -9.79
C ASP A 202 -18.12 -69.23 -10.38
N GLU A 203 -18.16 -69.53 -11.69
CA GLU A 203 -19.31 -70.24 -12.28
C GLU A 203 -19.23 -71.73 -11.91
N PRO A 204 -20.21 -72.30 -11.17
CA PRO A 204 -20.11 -73.68 -10.71
C PRO A 204 -20.21 -74.63 -11.90
N THR A 205 -19.14 -75.40 -12.12
CA THR A 205 -19.09 -76.46 -13.15
C THR A 205 -20.33 -77.37 -13.04
N PRO A 206 -21.09 -77.58 -14.13
CA PRO A 206 -22.28 -78.44 -14.11
C PRO A 206 -21.89 -79.89 -13.79
N PRO A 207 -22.71 -80.65 -13.04
CA PRO A 207 -22.39 -82.03 -12.71
C PRO A 207 -22.43 -82.90 -13.97
N GLU A 208 -21.32 -83.61 -14.24
CA GLU A 208 -21.22 -84.61 -15.29
C GLU A 208 -22.26 -85.71 -15.06
N ALA A 209 -23.06 -85.96 -16.10
CA ALA A 209 -24.05 -87.02 -16.12
C ALA A 209 -23.37 -88.39 -16.32
N GLN A 210 -23.57 -89.29 -15.35
CA GLN A 210 -23.53 -90.74 -15.52
C GLN A 210 -24.72 -91.36 -14.78
#